data_AF-A0AAU2WPH0-F1
#
_entry.id   AF-A0AAU2WPH0-F1
#
_cell.length_a   1.000
_cell.length_b   1.000
_cell.length_c   1.000
_cell.angle_alpha   90.00
_cell.angle_beta   90.00
_cell.angle_gamma   90.00
#
_symmetry.space_group_name_H-M   'P 1'
#
loop_
_entity.id
_entity.type
_entity.pdbx_description
1 polymer ?
#
loop_
_entity_poly.entity_id
_entity_poly.type
_entity_poly.pdbx_seq_one_letter_code
_entity_poly.pdbx_strand_id
1 'polypeptide(L)' 'MARPDSRPGLEGQRAPGRVHVVQHSTAHQTQVLLMTDAEAADWIAATAAEEN' A
#
# COMPACT_ATOMS: atom_id res chain seq x y z
N MET A 1 9.41 23.60 26.51
CA MET A 1 8.72 22.67 25.58
C MET A 1 9.76 21.69 25.06
N ALA A 2 9.68 20.41 25.44
CA ALA A 2 10.59 19.37 24.96
C ALA A 2 9.81 18.40 24.07
N ARG A 3 10.32 18.13 22.86
CA ARG A 3 10.05 16.86 22.16
C ARG A 3 11.41 16.25 21.82
N PRO A 4 11.89 15.26 22.57
CA PRO A 4 13.02 14.46 22.16
C PRO A 4 12.45 13.32 21.30
N ASP A 5 12.56 13.42 19.99
CA ASP A 5 12.39 12.24 19.14
C ASP A 5 13.56 12.20 18.17
N SER A 6 14.75 12.02 18.75
CA SER A 6 15.88 11.40 18.08
C SER A 6 15.51 9.94 17.80
N ARG A 7 14.59 9.68 16.85
CA ARG A 7 14.49 8.35 16.26
C ARG A 7 15.54 8.24 15.15
N PRO A 8 16.32 7.15 15.10
CA PRO A 8 17.17 6.90 13.96
C PRO A 8 16.29 6.98 12.70
N GLY A 9 16.78 7.72 11.70
CA GLY A 9 16.06 7.92 10.45
C GLY A 9 15.51 6.58 9.96
N LEU A 10 14.19 6.53 9.74
CA LEU A 10 13.53 5.44 9.04
C LEU A 10 13.91 5.48 7.56
N GLU A 11 15.20 5.51 7.25
CA GLU A 11 15.78 5.44 5.92
C GLU A 11 15.69 3.98 5.43
N GLY A 12 14.49 3.40 5.49
CA GLY A 12 14.28 1.99 5.14
C GLY A 12 12.96 1.40 5.61
N GLN A 13 12.30 1.95 6.63
CA GLN A 13 10.96 1.51 7.00
C GLN A 13 9.93 2.19 6.10
N ARG A 14 9.60 1.51 5.00
CA ARG A 14 8.44 1.85 4.18
C ARG A 14 7.22 1.86 5.11
N ALA A 15 6.48 2.97 5.15
CA ALA A 15 5.18 3.01 5.81
C ALA A 15 4.35 1.79 5.36
N PRO A 16 3.54 1.17 6.23
CA PRO A 16 2.70 0.03 5.88
C PRO A 16 1.98 0.29 4.55
N GLY A 17 2.06 -0.68 3.63
CA GLY A 17 1.49 -0.55 2.30
C GLY A 17 2.43 0.03 1.23
N ARG A 18 3.58 0.63 1.54
CA ARG A 18 4.54 1.01 0.48
C ARG A 18 5.41 -0.18 0.08
N VAL A 19 5.34 -0.60 -1.18
CA VAL A 19 6.15 -1.70 -1.74
C VAL A 19 6.91 -1.23 -2.98
N HIS A 20 7.99 -1.93 -3.32
CA HIS A 20 8.67 -1.77 -4.60
C HIS A 20 8.30 -2.98 -5.43
N VAL A 21 7.66 -2.75 -6.57
CA VAL A 21 7.39 -3.79 -7.55
C VAL A 21 8.47 -3.68 -8.62
N VAL A 22 9.23 -4.75 -8.79
CA VAL A 22 10.22 -4.85 -9.87
C VAL A 22 9.53 -5.49 -11.06
N GLN A 23 9.45 -4.75 -12.17
CA GLN A 23 8.96 -5.27 -13.44
C GLN A 23 10.07 -5.15 -14.48
N HIS A 24 10.37 -6.25 -15.15
CA HIS A 24 11.55 -6.38 -16.01
C HIS A 24 12.84 -6.02 -15.25
N SER A 25 13.42 -4.86 -15.55
CA SER A 25 14.66 -4.33 -14.97
C SER A 25 14.45 -2.98 -14.26
N THR A 26 13.20 -2.55 -14.06
CA THR A 26 12.87 -1.28 -13.39
C THR A 26 12.09 -1.53 -12.11
N ALA A 27 12.51 -0.87 -11.03
CA ALA A 27 11.78 -0.87 -9.77
C ALA A 27 10.83 0.33 -9.73
N HIS A 28 9.54 0.06 -9.50
CA HIS A 28 8.51 1.06 -9.31
C HIS A 28 8.09 1.08 -7.84
N GLN A 29 8.07 2.27 -7.25
CA GLN A 29 7.42 2.44 -5.95
C GLN A 29 5.92 2.40 -6.15
N THR A 30 5.23 1.59 -5.37
CA THR A 30 3.77 1.52 -5.37
C THR A 30 3.22 1.44 -3.95
N GLN A 31 1.92 1.68 -3.83
CA GLN A 31 1.16 1.62 -2.59
C GLN A 31 0.10 0.54 -2.70
N VAL A 32 0.15 -0.42 -1.79
CA VAL A 32 -0.83 -1.48 -1.61
C VAL A 32 -2.06 -0.87 -0.93
N LEU A 33 -3.22 -1.10 -1.51
CA LEU A 33 -4.50 -0.82 -0.87
C LEU A 33 -4.78 -1.95 0.13
N LEU A 34 -4.92 -1.61 1.41
CA LEU A 34 -5.34 -2.56 2.44
C LEU A 34 -6.87 -2.50 2.52
N MET A 35 -7.52 -3.62 2.27
CA MET A 35 -8.97 -3.75 2.33
C MET A 35 -9.36 -4.81 3.36
N THR A 36 -10.51 -4.63 3.99
CA THR A 36 -11.17 -5.72 4.72
C THR A 36 -11.77 -6.73 3.74
N ASP A 37 -12.08 -7.93 4.23
CA ASP A 37 -12.73 -8.99 3.43
C ASP A 37 -14.05 -8.50 2.80
N ALA A 38 -14.87 -7.78 3.57
CA ALA A 38 -16.13 -7.22 3.09
C ALA A 38 -15.92 -6.17 1.98
N GLU A 39 -14.94 -5.28 2.13
CA GLU A 39 -14.61 -4.30 1.08
C GLU A 39 -14.07 -4.98 -0.18
N ALA A 40 -13.28 -6.05 -0.04
CA ALA A 40 -12.78 -6.80 -1.17
C ALA A 40 -13.91 -7.53 -1.92
N ALA A 41 -14.85 -8.13 -1.19
CA ALA A 41 -16.02 -8.77 -1.76
C ALA A 41 -16.93 -7.78 -2.49
N ASP A 42 -17.12 -6.58 -1.93
CA ASP A 42 -17.89 -5.50 -2.55
C ASP A 42 -17.24 -5.03 -3.86
N TRP A 43 -15.92 -4.83 -3.88
CA TRP A 43 -15.18 -4.48 -5.09
C TRP A 43 -15.38 -5.53 -6.19
N ILE A 44 -15.19 -6.82 -5.86
CA ILE A 44 -15.31 -7.91 -6.85
C ILE A 44 -16.74 -7.95 -7.42
N ALA A 45 -17.75 -7.78 -6.57
CA ALA A 45 -19.14 -7.73 -6.99
C ALA A 45 -19.44 -6.52 -7.89
N ALA A 46 -18.86 -5.35 -7.58
CA ALA A 46 -19.01 -4.15 -8.39
C ALA A 46 -18.37 -4.30 -9.78
N THR A 47 -17.17 -4.89 -9.87
CA THR A 47 -16.52 -5.16 -11.17
C THR A 47 -17.30 -6.16 -12.01
N ALA A 48 -17.86 -7.21 -11.38
CA ALA A 48 -18.67 -8.19 -12.08
C ALA A 48 -20.01 -7.62 -12.57
N ALA A 49 -20.53 -6.58 -11.91
CA ALA A 49 -21.75 -5.88 -12.33
C ALA A 49 -21.51 -4.92 -13.50
N GLU A 50 -20.28 -4.43 -13.70
CA GLU A 50 -19.90 -3.53 -14.81
C GLU A 50 -19.59 -4.27 -16.12
N GLU A 51 -19.33 -5.58 -16.05
CA GLU A 51 -19.07 -6.45 -17.21
C GLU A 51 -20.35 -7.00 -17.91
N ASN A 52 -21.54 -6.49 -17.58
CA ASN A 52 -22.84 -6.90 -18.15
C ASN A 52 -23.52 -5.72 -18.87
#